data_AF-A0A3S2HBF4-F1
#
_entry.id   AF-A0A3S2HBF4-F1
#
_cell.length_a   1.000
_cell.length_b   1.000
_cell.length_c   1.000
_cell.angle_alpha   90.00
_cell.angle_beta   90.00
_cell.angle_gamma   90.00
#
_symmetry.space_group_name_H-M   'P 1'
#
loop_
_entity.id
_entity.type
_entity.pdbx_description
1 polymer ?
#
loop_
_entity_poly.entity_id
_entity_poly.type
_entity_poly.pdbx_seq_one_letter_code
_entity_poly.pdbx_strand_id
1 'polypeptide(L)'
;LYTAFNLSFSVWLMKGFMDEIPKEYEEAALVDGYTRMEAFFKIVLPEAATGIAATAVFCFITAWNEYAFALIMTNRRAQTAPPFIPSQVGSGLPDWTVIASGTFLFLLPVAIFTFLLRNHLLRGMSFGAIRK
;
A
#
# COMPACT_ATOMS: atom_id res chain seq x y z
N LEU A 1 -14.74 0.40 -2.23
CA LEU A 1 -14.65 -0.97 -1.67
C LEU A 1 -13.25 -1.28 -1.17
N TYR A 2 -12.24 -1.34 -2.05
CA TYR A 2 -10.84 -1.61 -1.63
C TYR A 2 -10.34 -0.66 -0.55
N THR A 3 -10.70 0.63 -0.61
CA THR A 3 -10.38 1.59 0.45
C THR A 3 -10.98 1.19 1.79
N ALA A 4 -12.27 0.85 1.84
CA ALA A 4 -12.94 0.50 3.09
C ALA A 4 -12.38 -0.78 3.72
N PHE A 5 -12.04 -1.78 2.87
CA PHE A 5 -11.47 -3.04 3.34
C PHE A 5 -10.03 -2.87 3.84
N ASN A 6 -9.22 -2.08 3.13
CA ASN A 6 -7.85 -1.81 3.53
C ASN A 6 -7.75 -0.80 4.69
N LEU A 7 -8.77 0.03 4.93
CA LEU A 7 -8.71 1.15 5.89
C LEU A 7 -8.35 0.68 7.30
N SER A 8 -9.02 -0.35 7.82
CA SER A 8 -8.79 -0.85 9.18
C SER A 8 -7.34 -1.31 9.38
N PHE A 9 -6.83 -2.10 8.43
CA PHE A 9 -5.45 -2.56 8.42
C PHE A 9 -4.45 -1.40 8.26
N SER A 10 -4.76 -0.45 7.37
CA SER A 10 -3.92 0.74 7.14
C SER A 10 -3.79 1.60 8.39
N VAL A 11 -4.90 1.83 9.09
CA VAL A 11 -4.93 2.60 10.33
C VAL A 11 -4.12 1.88 11.41
N TRP A 12 -4.30 0.57 11.56
CA TRP A 12 -3.54 -0.22 12.53
C TRP A 12 -2.03 -0.20 12.23
N LEU A 13 -1.65 -0.38 10.96
CA LEU A 13 -0.26 -0.34 10.52
C LEU A 13 0.35 1.05 10.74
N MET A 14 -0.36 2.11 10.34
CA MET A 14 0.08 3.49 10.52
C MET A 14 0.21 3.84 12.01
N LYS A 15 -0.70 3.35 12.86
CA LYS A 15 -0.61 3.54 14.31
C LYS A 15 0.67 2.94 14.88
N GLY A 16 1.13 1.79 14.37
CA GLY A 16 2.42 1.21 14.76
C GLY A 16 3.59 2.16 14.52
N PHE A 17 3.66 2.78 13.34
CA PHE A 17 4.69 3.78 13.03
C PHE A 17 4.53 5.09 13.82
N MET A 18 3.30 5.54 14.06
CA MET A 18 3.06 6.76 14.84
C MET A 18 3.47 6.59 16.30
N ASP A 19 3.32 5.39 16.87
CA ASP A 19 3.75 5.08 18.24
C ASP A 19 5.28 5.09 18.42
N GLU A 20 6.04 4.95 17.33
CA GLU A 20 7.51 4.98 17.36
C GLU A 20 8.06 6.41 17.35
N ILE A 21 7.26 7.38 16.94
CA ILE A 21 7.67 8.79 16.91
C ILE A 21 7.73 9.30 18.37
N PRO A 22 8.90 9.73 18.87
CA PRO A 22 9.05 10.28 20.21
C PRO A 22 8.10 11.46 20.44
N LYS A 23 7.34 11.42 21.53
CA LYS A 23 6.37 12.49 21.88
C LYS A 23 7.07 13.81 22.19
N GLU A 24 8.32 13.72 22.62
CA GLU A 24 9.21 14.84 22.93
C GLU A 24 9.39 15.78 21.72
N TYR A 25 9.27 15.27 20.49
CA TYR A 25 9.32 16.11 19.29
C TYR A 25 8.10 17.02 19.14
N GLU A 26 6.89 16.53 19.46
CA GLU A 26 5.68 17.38 19.47
C GLU A 26 5.75 18.38 20.64
N GLU A 27 6.18 17.92 21.82
CA GLU A 27 6.29 18.77 23.02
C GLU A 27 7.31 19.90 22.84
N ALA A 28 8.47 19.64 22.24
CA ALA A 28 9.46 20.66 21.93
C ALA A 28 8.88 21.75 21.00
N ALA A 29 8.11 21.34 19.98
CA ALA A 29 7.45 22.27 19.06
C ALA A 29 6.44 23.20 19.77
N LEU A 30 5.70 22.64 20.74
CA LEU A 30 4.75 23.42 21.53
C LEU A 30 5.47 24.42 22.44
N VAL A 31 6.64 24.06 22.99
CA VAL A 31 7.50 24.98 23.75
C VAL A 31 8.07 26.09 22.86
N ASP A 32 8.38 25.78 21.60
CA ASP A 32 8.82 26.75 20.58
C ASP A 32 7.69 27.68 20.09
N GLY A 33 6.46 27.52 20.61
CA GLY A 33 5.32 28.38 20.32
C GLY A 33 4.48 27.95 19.11
N TYR A 34 4.74 26.78 18.52
CA TYR A 34 3.88 26.23 17.49
C TYR A 34 2.53 25.77 18.06
N THR A 35 1.47 25.89 17.27
CA THR A 35 0.19 25.26 17.60
C THR A 35 0.25 23.74 17.40
N ARG A 36 -0.64 22.98 18.04
CA ARG A 36 -0.72 21.51 17.86
C ARG A 36 -0.83 21.08 16.40
N MET A 37 -1.61 21.81 15.59
CA MET A 37 -1.74 21.50 14.16
C MET A 37 -0.44 21.77 13.40
N GLU A 38 0.27 22.85 13.72
CA GLU A 38 1.56 23.12 13.10
C GLU A 38 2.62 22.09 13.50
N ALA A 39 2.69 21.70 14.77
CA ALA A 39 3.58 20.64 15.24
C ALA A 39 3.31 19.32 14.49
N PHE A 40 2.02 18.96 14.31
CA PHE A 40 1.64 17.79 13.54
C PHE A 40 2.14 17.86 12.09
N PHE A 41 1.80 18.92 11.35
CA PHE A 41 2.13 19.00 9.92
C PHE A 41 3.61 19.25 9.63
N LYS A 42 4.32 19.97 10.51
CA LYS A 42 5.72 20.37 10.29
C LYS A 42 6.73 19.36 10.85
N ILE A 43 6.36 18.56 11.85
CA ILE A 43 7.30 17.67 12.56
C ILE A 43 6.82 16.22 12.48
N VAL A 44 5.62 15.93 13.00
CA VAL A 44 5.13 14.54 13.10
C VAL A 44 4.89 13.92 11.71
N LEU A 45 4.25 14.65 10.80
CA LEU A 45 3.87 14.15 9.48
C LEU A 45 5.08 13.84 8.59
N PRO A 46 6.13 14.70 8.50
CA PRO A 46 7.36 14.37 7.78
C PRO A 46 8.08 13.14 8.33
N GLU A 47 8.14 12.96 9.65
CA GLU A 47 8.74 11.77 10.27
C GLU A 47 7.93 10.50 9.94
N ALA A 48 6.60 10.61 9.95
CA ALA A 48 5.69 9.54 9.55
C ALA A 48 5.75 9.19 8.05
N ALA A 49 6.45 9.97 7.20
CA ALA A 49 6.49 9.75 5.75
C ALA A 49 6.98 8.35 5.36
N THR A 50 7.92 7.79 6.14
CA THR A 50 8.41 6.42 5.92
C THR A 50 7.33 5.37 6.21
N GLY A 51 6.56 5.55 7.28
CA GLY A 51 5.42 4.70 7.63
C GLY A 51 4.25 4.84 6.66
N ILE A 52 3.98 6.05 6.16
CA ILE A 52 3.00 6.31 5.09
C ILE A 52 3.41 5.58 3.82
N ALA A 53 4.68 5.67 3.40
CA ALA A 53 5.19 4.99 2.22
C ALA A 53 5.05 3.46 2.34
N ALA A 54 5.42 2.88 3.48
CA ALA A 54 5.27 1.45 3.73
C ALA A 54 3.79 1.02 3.69
N THR A 55 2.91 1.76 4.38
CA THR A 55 1.47 1.48 4.40
C THR A 55 0.85 1.60 3.01
N ALA A 56 1.22 2.62 2.24
CA ALA A 56 0.77 2.80 0.86
C ALA A 56 1.17 1.61 -0.03
N VAL A 57 2.36 1.02 0.18
CA VAL A 57 2.77 -0.18 -0.54
C VAL A 57 1.89 -1.37 -0.23
N PHE A 58 1.65 -1.63 1.05
CA PHE A 58 0.76 -2.73 1.45
C PHE A 58 -0.64 -2.55 0.86
N CYS A 59 -1.19 -1.34 0.93
CA CYS A 59 -2.49 -1.03 0.33
C CYS A 59 -2.51 -1.26 -1.19
N PHE A 60 -1.45 -0.83 -1.88
CA PHE A 60 -1.33 -1.01 -3.32
C PHE A 60 -1.27 -2.49 -3.67
N ILE A 61 -0.38 -3.27 -3.04
CA ILE A 61 -0.24 -4.71 -3.32
C ILE A 61 -1.57 -5.44 -3.07
N THR A 62 -2.24 -5.15 -1.95
CA THR A 62 -3.50 -5.82 -1.60
C THR A 62 -4.62 -5.45 -2.58
N ALA A 63 -4.76 -4.17 -2.94
CA ALA A 63 -5.79 -3.74 -3.89
C ALA A 63 -5.50 -4.16 -5.34
N TRP A 64 -4.22 -4.18 -5.74
CA TRP A 64 -3.80 -4.51 -7.10
C TRP A 64 -3.93 -6.01 -7.41
N ASN A 65 -3.69 -6.87 -6.41
CA ASN A 65 -3.84 -8.32 -6.55
C ASN A 65 -5.25 -8.82 -6.24
N GLU A 66 -6.19 -7.93 -5.89
CA GLU A 66 -7.51 -8.36 -5.50
C GLU A 66 -8.27 -9.01 -6.66
N TYR A 67 -8.73 -10.24 -6.43
CA TYR A 67 -9.41 -11.07 -7.42
C TYR A 67 -10.91 -11.24 -7.16
N ALA A 68 -11.32 -11.48 -5.91
CA ALA A 68 -12.67 -11.94 -5.59
C ALA A 68 -13.71 -10.83 -5.77
N PHE A 69 -13.46 -9.65 -5.21
CA PHE A 69 -14.35 -8.51 -5.41
C PHE A 69 -14.37 -8.08 -6.87
N ALA A 70 -13.22 -8.09 -7.55
CA ALA A 70 -13.15 -7.79 -8.96
C ALA A 70 -14.01 -8.77 -9.79
N LEU A 71 -13.89 -10.08 -9.54
CA LEU A 71 -14.66 -11.09 -10.27
C LEU A 71 -16.17 -10.94 -10.07
N ILE A 72 -16.62 -10.67 -8.84
CA ILE A 72 -18.04 -10.66 -8.49
C ILE A 72 -18.70 -9.32 -8.88
N MET A 73 -17.97 -8.21 -8.78
CA MET A 73 -18.56 -6.87 -8.87
C MET A 73 -18.24 -6.12 -10.16
N THR A 74 -17.35 -6.63 -11.02
CA THR A 74 -17.04 -5.98 -12.30
C THR A 74 -17.78 -6.64 -13.47
N ASN A 75 -17.95 -5.87 -14.54
CA ASN A 75 -18.45 -6.36 -15.83
C ASN A 75 -17.38 -6.14 -16.92
N ARG A 76 -17.66 -6.55 -18.17
CA ARG A 76 -16.72 -6.44 -19.30
C ARG A 76 -16.12 -5.04 -19.54
N ARG A 77 -16.75 -3.97 -19.06
CA ARG A 77 -16.25 -2.58 -19.23
C ARG A 77 -15.30 -2.12 -18.12
N ALA A 78 -15.27 -2.81 -16.98
CA ALA A 78 -14.51 -2.41 -15.80
C ALA A 78 -13.73 -3.58 -15.18
N GLN A 79 -13.49 -4.64 -15.93
CA GLN A 79 -12.80 -5.83 -15.46
C GLN A 79 -11.32 -5.52 -15.21
N THR A 80 -10.82 -5.89 -14.03
CA THR A 80 -9.41 -5.73 -13.69
C THR A 80 -8.58 -6.90 -14.22
N ALA A 81 -7.25 -6.74 -14.23
CA ALA A 81 -6.34 -7.75 -14.76
C ALA A 81 -6.43 -9.13 -14.05
N PRO A 82 -6.53 -9.22 -12.70
CA PRO A 82 -6.58 -10.53 -12.01
C PRO A 82 -7.71 -11.46 -12.47
N PRO A 83 -8.98 -11.03 -12.62
CA PRO A 83 -10.02 -11.87 -13.20
C PRO A 83 -9.98 -11.96 -14.74
N PHE A 84 -9.42 -10.98 -15.43
CA PHE A 84 -9.36 -10.98 -16.90
C PHE A 84 -8.40 -12.05 -17.44
N ILE A 85 -7.19 -12.15 -16.91
CA ILE A 85 -6.14 -13.05 -17.44
C ILE A 85 -6.59 -14.52 -17.42
N PRO A 86 -7.15 -15.07 -16.32
CA PRO A 86 -7.66 -16.44 -16.30
C PRO A 86 -8.91 -16.65 -17.16
N SER A 87 -9.72 -15.60 -17.36
CA SER A 87 -10.93 -15.72 -18.19
C SER A 87 -10.65 -16.06 -19.66
N GLN A 88 -9.44 -15.74 -20.15
CA GLN A 88 -8.97 -16.08 -21.49
C GLN A 88 -8.84 -17.60 -21.73
N VAL A 89 -8.69 -18.39 -20.66
CA VAL A 89 -8.65 -19.86 -20.73
C VAL A 89 -10.05 -20.43 -20.95
N GLY A 90 -11.09 -19.78 -20.40
CA GLY A 90 -12.47 -20.28 -20.41
C GLY A 90 -13.27 -19.93 -21.68
N SER A 91 -12.77 -19.03 -22.53
CA SER A 91 -13.48 -18.54 -23.72
C SER A 91 -13.27 -19.37 -24.99
N GLY A 92 -12.46 -20.44 -24.96
CA GLY A 92 -12.14 -21.25 -26.13
C GLY A 92 -10.80 -21.97 -26.01
N LEU A 93 -10.06 -22.10 -27.12
CA LEU A 93 -8.65 -22.53 -27.10
C LEU A 93 -7.82 -21.47 -26.35
N PRO A 94 -7.05 -21.85 -25.31
CA PRO A 94 -6.25 -20.88 -24.57
C PRO A 94 -5.20 -20.21 -25.45
N ASP A 95 -5.29 -18.88 -25.57
CA ASP A 95 -4.23 -18.08 -26.20
C ASP A 95 -3.14 -17.77 -25.16
N TRP A 96 -2.13 -18.64 -25.11
CA TRP A 96 -0.98 -18.48 -24.24
C TRP A 96 -0.22 -17.18 -24.47
N THR A 97 -0.27 -16.62 -25.67
CA THR A 97 0.41 -15.36 -26.01
C THR A 97 -0.26 -14.18 -25.30
N VAL A 98 -1.60 -14.17 -25.27
CA VAL A 98 -2.37 -13.14 -24.58
C VAL A 98 -2.22 -13.27 -23.07
N ILE A 99 -2.25 -14.50 -22.54
CA ILE A 99 -2.06 -14.76 -21.11
C ILE A 99 -0.65 -14.33 -20.66
N ALA A 100 0.39 -14.71 -21.40
CA ALA A 100 1.78 -14.37 -21.06
C ALA A 100 2.03 -12.86 -21.14
N SER A 101 1.58 -12.20 -22.22
CA SER A 101 1.78 -10.76 -22.39
C SER A 101 0.97 -9.94 -21.37
N GLY A 102 -0.27 -10.33 -21.08
CA GLY A 102 -1.09 -9.71 -20.02
C GLY A 102 -0.48 -9.88 -18.63
N THR A 103 0.06 -11.06 -18.32
CA THR A 103 0.76 -11.32 -17.05
C THR A 103 2.04 -10.48 -16.94
N PHE A 104 2.81 -10.38 -18.01
CA PHE A 104 4.03 -9.56 -18.03
C PHE A 104 3.70 -8.07 -17.76
N LEU A 105 2.70 -7.52 -18.46
CA LEU A 105 2.25 -6.14 -18.24
C LEU A 105 1.70 -5.93 -16.83
N PHE A 106 0.99 -6.91 -16.27
CA PHE A 106 0.48 -6.85 -14.90
C PHE A 106 1.59 -6.78 -13.84
N LEU A 107 2.73 -7.43 -14.09
CA LEU A 107 3.88 -7.43 -13.17
C LEU A 107 4.70 -6.15 -13.22
N LEU A 108 4.69 -5.41 -14.33
CA LEU A 108 5.53 -4.21 -14.51
C LEU A 108 5.27 -3.11 -13.45
N PRO A 109 4.02 -2.69 -13.17
CA PRO A 109 3.76 -1.67 -12.15
C PRO A 109 4.24 -2.09 -10.77
N VAL A 110 4.02 -3.36 -10.40
CA VAL A 110 4.46 -3.90 -9.11
C VAL A 110 5.98 -3.89 -9.03
N ALA A 111 6.67 -4.35 -10.08
CA ALA A 111 8.14 -4.35 -10.12
C ALA A 111 8.73 -2.93 -10.00
N ILE A 112 8.18 -1.96 -10.74
CA ILE A 112 8.60 -0.55 -10.68
C ILE A 112 8.40 -0.01 -9.27
N PHE A 113 7.22 -0.22 -8.70
CA PHE A 113 6.85 0.29 -7.40
C PHE A 113 7.71 -0.32 -6.28
N THR A 114 7.91 -1.64 -6.29
CA THR A 114 8.83 -2.33 -5.38
C THR A 114 10.25 -1.82 -5.53
N PHE A 115 10.73 -1.59 -6.75
CA PHE A 115 12.08 -1.05 -6.98
C PHE A 115 12.24 0.34 -6.38
N LEU A 116 11.26 1.24 -6.56
CA LEU A 116 11.28 2.60 -6.00
C LEU A 116 11.22 2.59 -4.46
N LEU A 117 10.45 1.68 -3.87
CA LEU A 117 10.16 1.66 -2.43
C LEU A 117 11.00 0.68 -1.63
N ARG A 118 11.89 -0.09 -2.26
CA ARG A 118 12.76 -1.07 -1.57
C ARG A 118 13.50 -0.49 -0.37
N ASN A 119 13.99 0.74 -0.47
CA ASN A 119 14.73 1.40 0.61
C ASN A 119 13.84 1.75 1.82
N HIS A 120 12.54 1.98 1.60
CA HIS A 120 11.56 2.29 2.64
C HIS A 120 10.94 1.02 3.24
N LEU A 121 10.74 -0.02 2.43
CA LEU A 121 10.20 -1.32 2.85
C LEU A 121 11.13 -2.09 3.79
N LEU A 122 12.45 -2.01 3.58
CA LEU A 122 13.44 -2.66 4.44
C LEU A 122 13.45 -2.09 5.87
N ARG A 123 13.12 -0.80 6.03
CA ARG A 123 12.89 -0.22 7.36
C ARG A 123 11.58 -0.77 7.94
N GLY A 124 10.47 -0.67 7.19
CA GLY A 124 9.13 -1.08 7.60
C GLY A 124 8.96 -2.52 8.14
N MET A 125 9.70 -3.50 7.60
CA MET A 125 9.54 -4.92 7.98
C MET A 125 10.24 -5.32 9.29
N SER A 126 11.10 -4.46 9.85
CA SER A 126 11.86 -4.77 11.06
C SER A 126 11.11 -4.41 12.36
N PHE A 127 10.05 -3.60 12.25
CA PHE A 127 9.46 -2.88 13.39
C PHE A 127 8.53 -3.72 14.28
N GLY A 128 8.04 -4.87 13.81
CA GLY A 128 7.20 -5.77 14.62
C GLY A 128 7.96 -6.85 15.40
N ALA A 129 9.24 -7.09 15.09
CA ALA A 129 9.97 -8.28 15.57
C ALA A 129 11.07 -7.98 16.60
N ILE A 130 11.42 -6.71 16.83
CA ILE A 130 12.50 -6.35 17.76
C ILE A 130 11.97 -5.41 18.84
N ARG A 131 11.20 -5.99 19.75
CA ARG A 131 10.92 -5.41 21.06
C ARG A 131 12.18 -5.63 21.91
N LYS A 132 12.92 -4.57 22.21
CA LYS A 132 13.80 -4.53 23.40
C LYS A 132 13.16 -3.63 24.43
#